data_AF-A0A9E1Q9U0-F1
#
_entry.id   AF-A0A9E1Q9U0-F1
#
_cell.length_a   1.000
_cell.length_b   1.000
_cell.length_c   1.000
_cell.angle_alpha   90.00
_cell.angle_beta   90.00
_cell.angle_gamma   90.00
#
_symmetry.space_group_name_H-M   'P 1'
#
loop_
_entity.id
_entity.type
_entity.pdbx_description
1 polymer ?
#
loop_
_entity_poly.entity_id
_entity_poly.type
_entity_poly.pdbx_seq_one_letter_code
_entity_poly.pdbx_strand_id
1 'polypeptide(L)'
;MKTIHTFSILLLTIIIVTSCEPQYKLTIKAPKKAVLEDKIKISLSEENNYPIEEVTFFVNGKEVSSTNASFTLDTKNYGTGKLVISAMVVYGNQKSKRVNSSVEVFSNIPFTSYDFKIINTYPHDGNAYTQGLEYYNGFLYETTGQNGKSSLRKVELTTGKVVRKIDLDKRYFGEGMTIVDDKIFFLTWKANKGFVYNLETFELENEFPYSRSKEGWGLTHSDTELIKSDGTSKIWFLDPSTQQEK
;
A
#
# COMPACT_ATOMS: atom_id res chain seq x y z
N MET A 1 74.45 -47.07 -15.86
CA MET A 1 72.99 -47.13 -15.65
C MET A 1 72.46 -45.70 -15.65
N LYS A 2 71.83 -45.25 -16.74
CA LYS A 2 71.12 -43.97 -16.81
C LYS A 2 69.68 -44.28 -17.21
N THR A 3 68.76 -44.11 -16.29
CA THR A 3 67.31 -44.30 -16.47
C THR A 3 66.75 -43.11 -17.24
N ILE A 4 66.20 -43.37 -18.42
CA ILE A 4 65.44 -42.39 -19.21
C ILE A 4 63.98 -42.49 -18.75
N HIS A 5 63.49 -41.46 -18.07
CA HIS A 5 62.08 -41.36 -17.74
C HIS A 5 61.32 -40.70 -18.90
N THR A 6 60.57 -41.50 -19.64
CA THR A 6 59.57 -41.01 -20.61
C THR A 6 58.35 -40.48 -19.85
N PHE A 7 58.25 -39.16 -19.72
CA PHE A 7 57.04 -38.50 -19.24
C PHE A 7 55.98 -38.56 -20.35
N SER A 8 55.00 -39.44 -20.19
CA SER A 8 53.81 -39.47 -21.04
C SER A 8 52.83 -38.42 -20.53
N ILE A 9 52.72 -37.29 -21.23
CA ILE A 9 51.73 -36.24 -20.93
C ILE A 9 50.40 -36.71 -21.52
N LEU A 10 49.54 -37.26 -20.68
CA LEU A 10 48.16 -37.60 -21.03
C LEU A 10 47.35 -36.28 -21.10
N LEU A 11 47.08 -35.81 -22.31
CA LEU A 11 46.26 -34.62 -22.54
C LEU A 11 44.79 -34.99 -22.29
N LEU A 12 44.28 -34.69 -21.10
CA LEU A 12 42.88 -34.91 -20.73
C LEU A 12 42.02 -33.80 -21.33
N THR A 13 41.42 -34.04 -22.50
CA THR A 13 40.38 -33.17 -23.07
C THR A 13 39.12 -33.24 -22.21
N ILE A 14 38.92 -32.25 -21.34
CA ILE A 14 37.66 -32.00 -20.64
C ILE A 14 36.66 -31.47 -21.66
N ILE A 15 35.75 -32.33 -22.11
CA ILE A 15 34.58 -31.92 -22.88
C ILE A 15 33.59 -31.32 -21.86
N ILE A 16 33.56 -29.99 -21.78
CA ILE A 16 32.51 -29.29 -21.04
C ILE A 16 31.23 -29.41 -21.87
N VAL A 17 30.41 -30.42 -21.57
CA VAL A 17 29.06 -30.53 -22.12
C VAL A 17 28.21 -29.46 -21.44
N THR A 18 28.15 -28.27 -22.02
CA THR A 18 27.16 -27.27 -21.60
C THR A 18 25.80 -27.78 -22.03
N SER A 19 25.10 -28.47 -21.13
CA SER A 19 23.67 -28.75 -21.27
C SER A 19 22.96 -27.39 -21.41
N CYS A 20 22.52 -27.07 -22.62
CA CYS A 20 21.68 -25.91 -22.88
C CYS A 20 20.28 -26.27 -22.38
N GLU A 21 20.01 -26.05 -21.09
CA GLU A 21 18.64 -26.24 -20.58
C GLU A 21 17.70 -25.26 -21.30
N PRO A 22 16.53 -25.71 -21.78
CA PRO A 22 15.55 -24.83 -22.41
C PRO A 22 15.13 -23.73 -21.43
N GLN A 23 15.33 -22.48 -21.82
CA GLN A 23 15.02 -21.33 -20.99
C GLN A 23 13.58 -20.86 -21.24
N TYR A 24 12.67 -21.25 -20.34
CA TYR A 24 11.26 -20.87 -20.41
C TYR A 24 11.07 -19.37 -20.19
N LYS A 25 10.38 -18.71 -21.13
CA LYS A 25 9.99 -17.29 -21.08
C LYS A 25 8.50 -17.15 -20.86
N LEU A 26 8.10 -17.33 -19.61
CA LEU A 26 6.70 -17.30 -19.17
C LEU A 26 6.21 -15.88 -18.89
N THR A 27 5.08 -15.50 -19.49
CA THR A 27 4.46 -14.18 -19.31
C THR A 27 2.94 -14.31 -19.21
N ILE A 28 2.31 -13.53 -18.33
CA ILE A 28 0.85 -13.37 -18.30
C ILE A 28 0.46 -12.28 -19.31
N LYS A 29 -0.36 -12.65 -20.29
CA LYS A 29 -1.01 -11.73 -21.22
C LYS A 29 -2.29 -11.21 -20.56
N ALA A 30 -2.26 -9.92 -20.25
CA ALA A 30 -3.37 -9.18 -19.67
C ALA A 30 -3.26 -7.71 -20.11
N PRO A 31 -4.39 -6.99 -20.28
CA PRO A 31 -4.34 -5.56 -20.48
C PRO A 31 -3.80 -4.88 -19.21
N LYS A 32 -3.12 -3.74 -19.36
CA LYS A 32 -2.64 -2.97 -18.19
C LYS A 32 -3.78 -2.24 -17.47
N LYS A 33 -4.85 -1.92 -18.19
CA LYS A 33 -6.01 -1.17 -17.72
C LYS A 33 -7.29 -1.87 -18.16
N ALA A 34 -8.33 -1.78 -17.35
CA ALA A 34 -9.69 -2.18 -17.68
C ALA A 34 -10.67 -1.20 -17.02
N VAL A 35 -11.93 -1.27 -17.40
CA VAL A 35 -13.02 -0.51 -16.79
C VAL A 35 -13.90 -1.48 -15.99
N LEU A 36 -14.55 -0.97 -14.93
CA LEU A 36 -15.52 -1.74 -14.16
C LEU A 36 -16.63 -2.25 -15.10
N GLU A 37 -17.04 -3.51 -14.90
CA GLU A 37 -17.95 -4.30 -15.77
C GLU A 37 -17.32 -4.94 -17.03
N ASP A 38 -16.04 -4.67 -17.32
CA ASP A 38 -15.32 -5.38 -18.39
C ASP A 38 -15.15 -6.88 -18.09
N LYS A 39 -15.20 -7.69 -19.16
CA LYS A 39 -14.76 -9.09 -19.16
C LYS A 39 -13.48 -9.23 -19.96
N ILE A 40 -12.36 -9.46 -19.27
CA ILE A 40 -11.03 -9.51 -19.88
C ILE A 40 -10.47 -10.93 -19.87
N LYS A 41 -10.00 -11.39 -21.03
CA LYS A 41 -9.30 -12.68 -21.13
C LYS A 41 -7.87 -12.52 -20.59
N ILE A 42 -7.52 -13.37 -19.64
CA ILE A 42 -6.19 -13.50 -19.08
C ILE A 42 -5.63 -14.84 -19.51
N SER A 43 -4.40 -14.87 -20.02
CA SER A 43 -3.76 -16.12 -20.42
C SER A 43 -2.27 -16.13 -20.09
N LEU A 44 -1.71 -17.33 -19.94
CA LEU A 44 -0.27 -17.53 -19.88
C LEU A 44 0.26 -17.76 -21.31
N SER A 45 1.43 -17.21 -21.60
CA SER A 45 2.18 -17.50 -22.83
C SER A 45 3.62 -17.87 -22.50
N GLU A 46 4.19 -18.79 -23.26
CA GLU A 46 5.62 -19.08 -23.31
C GLU A 46 6.14 -18.71 -24.70
N GLU A 47 7.18 -17.88 -24.79
CA GLU A 47 7.61 -17.29 -26.08
C GLU A 47 8.28 -18.28 -27.04
N ASN A 48 8.84 -19.38 -26.54
CA ASN A 48 9.53 -20.39 -27.32
C ASN A 48 8.64 -21.61 -27.65
N ASN A 49 7.34 -21.55 -27.31
CA ASN A 49 6.37 -22.65 -27.41
C ASN A 49 6.81 -23.96 -26.73
N TYR A 50 7.60 -23.87 -25.65
CA TYR A 50 7.88 -25.03 -24.82
C TYR A 50 6.62 -25.52 -24.10
N PRO A 51 6.43 -26.84 -23.96
CA PRO A 51 5.23 -27.40 -23.35
C PRO A 51 5.12 -26.99 -21.88
N ILE A 52 3.90 -26.63 -21.47
CA ILE A 52 3.56 -26.30 -20.08
C ILE A 52 2.74 -27.46 -19.53
N GLU A 53 3.10 -27.94 -18.35
CA GLU A 53 2.47 -29.10 -17.72
C GLU A 53 1.20 -28.68 -16.99
N GLU A 54 1.27 -27.62 -16.18
CA GLU A 54 0.15 -27.12 -15.38
C GLU A 54 0.23 -25.61 -15.18
N VAL A 55 -0.94 -24.96 -15.08
CA VAL A 55 -1.07 -23.54 -14.74
C VAL A 55 -2.20 -23.33 -13.75
N THR A 56 -1.88 -22.75 -12.60
CA THR A 56 -2.86 -22.33 -11.58
C THR A 56 -2.86 -20.80 -11.49
N PHE A 57 -4.00 -20.16 -11.73
CA PHE A 57 -4.12 -18.71 -11.67
C PHE A 57 -4.67 -18.23 -10.33
N PHE A 58 -4.27 -17.02 -9.95
CA PHE A 58 -4.73 -16.34 -8.75
C PHE A 58 -5.03 -14.86 -9.06
N VAL A 59 -6.11 -14.34 -8.49
CA VAL A 59 -6.47 -12.91 -8.49
C VAL A 59 -6.48 -12.42 -7.05
N ASN A 60 -5.65 -11.42 -6.73
CA ASN A 60 -5.42 -10.95 -5.36
C ASN A 60 -5.09 -12.08 -4.38
N GLY A 61 -4.37 -13.10 -4.86
CA GLY A 61 -3.96 -14.28 -4.08
C GLY A 61 -5.01 -15.37 -3.92
N LYS A 62 -6.25 -15.17 -4.42
CA LYS A 62 -7.29 -16.21 -4.44
C LYS A 62 -7.25 -16.97 -5.75
N GLU A 63 -7.25 -18.30 -5.67
CA GLU A 63 -7.25 -19.17 -6.85
C GLU A 63 -8.51 -18.95 -7.70
N VAL A 64 -8.35 -19.04 -9.03
CA VAL A 64 -9.46 -18.95 -9.98
C VAL A 64 -9.43 -20.11 -10.96
N SER A 65 -10.61 -20.63 -11.30
CA SER A 65 -10.75 -21.69 -12.29
C SER A 65 -10.28 -21.20 -13.66
N SER A 66 -9.51 -22.03 -14.35
CA SER A 66 -8.98 -21.73 -15.67
C SER A 66 -9.11 -22.93 -16.61
N THR A 67 -9.07 -22.69 -17.90
CA THR A 67 -9.12 -23.72 -18.94
C THR A 67 -8.15 -23.33 -20.04
N ASN A 68 -7.35 -24.29 -20.52
CA ASN A 68 -6.33 -24.06 -21.55
C ASN A 68 -5.38 -22.89 -21.20
N ALA A 69 -4.84 -22.89 -19.98
CA ALA A 69 -3.95 -21.84 -19.47
C ALA A 69 -4.52 -20.42 -19.58
N SER A 70 -5.85 -20.27 -19.51
CA SER A 70 -6.53 -18.99 -19.59
C SER A 70 -7.81 -18.95 -18.74
N PHE A 71 -8.22 -17.76 -18.34
CA PHE A 71 -9.51 -17.53 -17.69
C PHE A 71 -10.07 -16.17 -18.11
N THR A 72 -11.36 -15.96 -17.87
CA THR A 72 -11.99 -14.65 -18.06
C THR A 72 -12.16 -13.99 -16.70
N LEU A 73 -11.55 -12.83 -16.54
CA LEU A 73 -11.70 -11.98 -15.37
C LEU A 73 -12.89 -11.04 -15.61
N ASP A 74 -13.94 -11.18 -14.80
CA ASP A 74 -15.10 -10.28 -14.77
C ASP A 74 -14.85 -9.22 -13.69
N THR A 75 -14.54 -7.97 -14.10
CA THR A 75 -14.06 -6.92 -13.18
C THR A 75 -15.12 -6.50 -12.17
N LYS A 76 -16.41 -6.70 -12.45
CA LYS A 76 -17.51 -6.40 -11.52
C LYS A 76 -17.39 -7.13 -10.19
N ASN A 77 -16.78 -8.32 -10.19
CA ASN A 77 -16.62 -9.16 -9.00
C ASN A 77 -15.50 -8.68 -8.07
N TYR A 78 -14.70 -7.69 -8.52
CA TYR A 78 -13.51 -7.23 -7.80
C TYR A 78 -13.52 -5.72 -7.52
N GLY A 79 -14.35 -4.93 -8.22
CA GLY A 79 -14.40 -3.48 -8.06
C GLY A 79 -13.25 -2.75 -8.75
N THR A 80 -13.06 -1.49 -8.37
CA THR A 80 -12.00 -0.62 -8.92
C THR A 80 -10.66 -0.80 -8.20
N GLY A 81 -9.58 -0.38 -8.85
CA GLY A 81 -8.22 -0.40 -8.32
C GLY A 81 -7.37 -1.51 -8.92
N LYS A 82 -6.17 -1.70 -8.34
CA LYS A 82 -5.18 -2.63 -8.84
C LYS A 82 -5.50 -4.08 -8.48
N LEU A 83 -5.78 -4.89 -9.49
CA LEU A 83 -5.88 -6.35 -9.36
C LEU A 83 -4.52 -7.00 -9.63
N VAL A 84 -4.01 -7.74 -8.65
CA VAL A 84 -2.78 -8.53 -8.80
C VAL A 84 -3.14 -9.88 -9.39
N ILE A 85 -2.55 -10.19 -10.54
CA ILE A 85 -2.72 -11.46 -11.23
C ILE A 85 -1.44 -12.25 -11.08
N SER A 86 -1.53 -13.50 -10.62
CA SER A 86 -0.37 -14.38 -10.62
C SER A 86 -0.71 -15.76 -11.16
N ALA A 87 0.27 -16.42 -11.75
CA ALA A 87 0.17 -17.79 -12.22
C ALA A 87 1.31 -18.61 -11.60
N MET A 88 0.97 -19.75 -11.00
CA MET A 88 1.94 -20.80 -10.71
C MET A 88 2.00 -21.70 -11.93
N VAL A 89 3.19 -21.86 -12.51
CA VAL A 89 3.40 -22.60 -13.74
C VAL A 89 4.32 -23.78 -13.45
N VAL A 90 3.89 -24.99 -13.80
CA VAL A 90 4.71 -26.20 -13.77
C VAL A 90 5.18 -26.52 -15.19
N TYR A 91 6.48 -26.76 -15.34
CA TYR A 91 7.13 -26.98 -16.64
C TYR A 91 8.42 -27.78 -16.52
N GLY A 92 8.85 -28.39 -17.63
CA GLY A 92 10.18 -28.94 -17.83
C GLY A 92 10.68 -29.83 -16.68
N ASN A 93 10.05 -30.99 -16.50
CA ASN A 93 10.35 -31.96 -15.44
C ASN A 93 9.97 -31.43 -14.05
N GLN A 94 8.71 -31.03 -13.87
CA GLN A 94 8.15 -30.66 -12.56
C GLN A 94 8.81 -29.43 -11.89
N LYS A 95 9.55 -28.61 -12.65
CA LYS A 95 10.00 -27.30 -12.17
C LYS A 95 8.79 -26.37 -12.05
N SER A 96 8.79 -25.49 -11.05
CA SER A 96 7.71 -24.52 -10.88
C SER A 96 8.22 -23.09 -10.84
N LYS A 97 7.42 -22.15 -11.38
CA LYS A 97 7.72 -20.71 -11.32
C LYS A 97 6.44 -19.91 -11.16
N ARG A 98 6.51 -18.90 -10.29
CA ARG A 98 5.47 -17.89 -10.17
C ARG A 98 5.72 -16.75 -11.15
N VAL A 99 4.71 -16.40 -11.92
CA VAL A 99 4.70 -15.23 -12.81
C VAL A 99 3.64 -14.26 -12.31
N ASN A 100 3.93 -12.96 -12.35
CA ASN A 100 3.02 -11.92 -11.86
C ASN A 100 2.73 -10.90 -12.95
N SER A 101 1.52 -10.35 -12.92
CA SER A 101 1.07 -9.19 -13.69
C SER A 101 0.01 -8.44 -12.86
N SER A 102 -0.53 -7.37 -13.42
CA SER A 102 -1.63 -6.64 -12.80
C SER A 102 -2.49 -5.95 -13.84
N VAL A 103 -3.76 -5.76 -13.49
CA VAL A 103 -4.72 -4.95 -14.24
C VAL A 103 -5.23 -3.86 -13.32
N GLU A 104 -5.12 -2.59 -13.74
CA GLU A 104 -5.74 -1.47 -13.03
C GLU A 104 -7.18 -1.30 -13.53
N VAL A 105 -8.17 -1.45 -12.65
CA VAL A 105 -9.60 -1.32 -13.00
C VAL A 105 -10.09 0.09 -12.64
N PHE A 106 -10.51 0.85 -13.64
CA PHE A 106 -11.04 2.19 -13.48
C PHE A 106 -12.56 2.17 -13.30
N SER A 107 -13.09 3.21 -12.65
CA SER A 107 -14.53 3.46 -12.62
C SER A 107 -15.08 3.61 -14.04
N ASN A 108 -16.24 3.02 -14.31
CA ASN A 108 -17.03 3.29 -15.52
C ASN A 108 -17.86 4.57 -15.41
N ILE A 109 -17.91 5.19 -14.23
CA ILE A 109 -18.51 6.49 -13.97
C ILE A 109 -17.42 7.56 -14.13
N PRO A 110 -17.59 8.55 -15.02
CA PRO A 110 -16.65 9.65 -15.15
C PRO A 110 -16.62 10.48 -13.85
N PHE A 111 -15.44 10.97 -13.50
CA PHE A 111 -15.31 11.85 -12.33
C PHE A 111 -15.96 13.21 -12.60
N THR A 112 -16.56 13.78 -11.57
CA THR A 112 -16.97 15.19 -11.58
C THR A 112 -15.83 16.02 -11.02
N SER A 113 -15.37 17.02 -11.78
CA SER A 113 -14.40 18.01 -11.31
C SER A 113 -15.13 19.17 -10.64
N TYR A 114 -14.68 19.56 -9.46
CA TYR A 114 -15.20 20.72 -8.73
C TYR A 114 -14.11 21.79 -8.69
N ASP A 115 -14.51 23.05 -8.87
CA ASP A 115 -13.66 24.22 -8.62
C ASP A 115 -13.96 24.79 -7.22
N PHE A 116 -13.12 25.70 -6.74
CA PHE A 116 -13.30 26.37 -5.46
C PHE A 116 -13.49 27.88 -5.61
N LYS A 117 -14.27 28.45 -4.69
CA LYS A 117 -14.37 29.90 -4.52
C LYS A 117 -13.87 30.28 -3.14
N ILE A 118 -12.93 31.20 -3.07
CA ILE A 118 -12.47 31.75 -1.79
C ILE A 118 -13.60 32.58 -1.20
N ILE A 119 -14.14 32.14 -0.06
CA ILE A 119 -15.16 32.88 0.69
C ILE A 119 -14.51 33.77 1.74
N ASN A 120 -13.50 33.24 2.46
CA ASN A 120 -12.72 33.96 3.46
C ASN A 120 -11.25 33.52 3.41
N THR A 121 -10.37 34.33 3.99
CA THR A 121 -8.95 34.00 4.18
C THR A 121 -8.57 34.36 5.61
N TYR A 122 -7.87 33.44 6.27
CA TYR A 122 -7.44 33.59 7.66
C TYR A 122 -5.91 33.40 7.76
N PRO A 123 -5.25 34.03 8.76
CA PRO A 123 -3.82 33.83 8.98
C PRO A 123 -3.51 32.37 9.38
N HIS A 124 -2.38 31.85 8.90
CA HIS A 124 -1.84 30.54 9.28
C HIS A 124 -0.35 30.65 9.60
N ASP A 125 0.13 29.88 10.58
CA ASP A 125 1.55 29.84 10.96
C ASP A 125 2.37 29.16 9.86
N GLY A 126 3.16 29.94 9.12
CA GLY A 126 4.00 29.41 8.04
C GLY A 126 5.08 28.42 8.46
N ASN A 127 5.33 28.23 9.77
CA ASN A 127 6.23 27.18 10.27
C ASN A 127 5.49 25.88 10.63
N ALA A 128 4.16 25.86 10.57
CA ALA A 128 3.34 24.69 10.85
C ALA A 128 3.29 23.78 9.62
N TYR A 129 3.96 22.63 9.68
CA TYR A 129 3.83 21.60 8.65
C TYR A 129 2.58 20.77 8.90
N THR A 130 1.41 21.31 8.56
CA THR A 130 0.08 20.73 8.82
C THR A 130 -0.05 19.31 8.25
N GLN A 131 -0.42 18.34 9.09
CA GLN A 131 -0.72 16.96 8.67
C GLN A 131 -2.13 16.50 9.05
N GLY A 132 -2.75 17.15 10.05
CA GLY A 132 -4.17 16.99 10.38
C GLY A 132 -4.79 18.34 10.71
N LEU A 133 -6.05 18.54 10.32
CA LEU A 133 -6.77 19.78 10.52
C LEU A 133 -8.27 19.50 10.66
N GLU A 134 -8.86 19.92 11.78
CA GLU A 134 -10.29 19.78 12.05
C GLU A 134 -10.87 21.04 12.69
N TYR A 135 -12.08 21.42 12.30
CA TYR A 135 -12.81 22.51 12.94
C TYR A 135 -13.73 21.94 14.01
N TYR A 136 -13.60 22.42 15.25
CA TYR A 136 -14.42 21.97 16.37
C TYR A 136 -14.70 23.12 17.33
N ASN A 137 -15.99 23.36 17.61
CA ASN A 137 -16.48 24.36 18.56
C ASN A 137 -15.83 25.76 18.44
N GLY A 138 -15.69 26.29 17.22
CA GLY A 138 -15.17 27.63 16.96
C GLY A 138 -13.65 27.74 16.82
N PHE A 139 -12.92 26.64 16.99
CA PHE A 139 -11.47 26.58 16.86
C PHE A 139 -11.04 25.61 15.77
N LEU A 140 -9.83 25.81 15.27
CA LEU A 140 -9.11 24.80 14.51
C LEU A 140 -8.27 23.97 15.46
N TYR A 141 -8.34 22.66 15.31
CA TYR A 141 -7.41 21.72 15.92
C TYR A 141 -6.48 21.22 14.82
N GLU A 142 -5.19 21.33 15.06
CA GLU A 142 -4.18 21.10 14.05
C GLU A 142 -3.07 20.22 14.62
N THR A 143 -2.66 19.23 13.84
CA THR A 143 -1.45 18.47 14.09
C THR A 143 -0.40 18.78 13.04
N THR A 144 0.84 18.91 13.50
CA THR A 144 1.98 19.20 12.63
C THR A 144 2.97 18.05 12.60
N GLY A 145 3.62 17.88 11.45
CA GLY A 145 4.74 16.97 11.26
C GLY A 145 6.10 17.65 11.47
N GLN A 146 7.14 17.04 10.89
CA GLN A 146 8.58 17.32 11.03
C GLN A 146 9.24 16.64 12.24
N ASN A 147 10.37 15.98 11.98
CA ASN A 147 11.19 15.29 13.00
C ASN A 147 11.57 16.24 14.13
N GLY A 148 11.19 15.89 15.36
CA GLY A 148 11.49 16.68 16.55
C GLY A 148 10.66 17.96 16.74
N LYS A 149 9.68 18.23 15.86
CA LYS A 149 8.86 19.46 15.88
C LYS A 149 7.36 19.21 15.74
N SER A 150 6.95 17.94 15.75
CA SER A 150 5.54 17.57 15.64
C SER A 150 4.78 18.02 16.89
N SER A 151 3.55 18.51 16.71
CA SER A 151 2.77 19.09 17.80
C SER A 151 1.27 18.94 17.56
N LEU A 152 0.49 18.97 18.65
CA LEU A 152 -0.97 19.12 18.63
C LEU A 152 -1.31 20.53 19.12
N ARG A 153 -2.16 21.23 18.37
CA ARG A 153 -2.46 22.66 18.55
C ARG A 153 -3.97 22.90 18.56
N LYS A 154 -4.41 23.83 19.40
CA LYS A 154 -5.71 24.51 19.29
C LYS A 154 -5.46 25.94 18.83
N VAL A 155 -6.13 26.36 17.78
CA VAL A 155 -5.87 27.60 17.04
C VAL A 155 -7.16 28.39 16.88
N GLU A 156 -7.10 29.68 17.20
CA GLU A 156 -8.20 30.60 16.93
C GLU A 156 -8.32 30.85 15.42
N LEU A 157 -9.50 30.58 14.85
CA LEU A 157 -9.72 30.62 13.40
C LEU A 157 -9.41 31.99 12.79
N THR A 158 -9.87 33.08 13.42
CA THR A 158 -9.81 34.43 12.83
C THR A 158 -8.43 35.03 12.86
N THR A 159 -7.61 34.68 13.85
CA THR A 159 -6.29 35.30 14.08
C THR A 159 -5.12 34.37 13.74
N GLY A 160 -5.35 33.05 13.65
CA GLY A 160 -4.29 32.04 13.55
C GLY A 160 -3.49 31.85 14.84
N LYS A 161 -3.92 32.45 15.96
CA LYS A 161 -3.21 32.37 17.24
C LYS A 161 -3.36 30.98 17.84
N VAL A 162 -2.23 30.35 18.15
CA VAL A 162 -2.21 29.10 18.93
C VAL A 162 -2.56 29.41 20.39
N VAL A 163 -3.68 28.89 20.86
CA VAL A 163 -4.18 29.10 22.24
C VAL A 163 -3.86 27.93 23.18
N ARG A 164 -3.60 26.73 22.62
CA ARG A 164 -3.07 25.57 23.36
C ARG A 164 -2.15 24.77 22.46
N LYS A 165 -1.06 24.24 23.01
CA LYS A 165 -0.10 23.42 22.29
C LYS A 165 0.54 22.39 23.21
N ILE A 166 0.71 21.17 22.71
CA ILE A 166 1.67 20.20 23.25
C ILE A 166 2.61 19.76 22.14
N ASP A 167 3.85 19.49 22.50
CA ASP A 167 4.84 18.90 21.58
C ASP A 167 4.79 17.38 21.70
N LEU A 168 4.83 16.69 20.56
CA LEU A 168 4.98 15.25 20.52
C LEU A 168 6.43 14.88 20.86
N ASP A 169 6.65 13.69 21.44
CA ASP A 169 8.02 13.20 21.68
C ASP A 169 8.83 13.27 20.38
N LYS A 170 10.07 13.77 20.48
CA LYS A 170 10.93 14.07 19.34
C LYS A 170 11.19 12.88 18.42
N ARG A 171 11.04 11.65 18.92
CA ARG A 171 11.18 10.41 18.13
C ARG A 171 10.02 10.19 17.15
N TYR A 172 8.92 10.90 17.31
CA TYR A 172 7.72 10.73 16.49
C TYR A 172 7.56 11.86 15.47
N PHE A 173 7.05 11.48 14.31
CA PHE A 173 6.55 12.38 13.28
C PHE A 173 5.03 12.29 13.31
N GLY A 174 4.37 13.38 13.68
CA GLY A 174 2.92 13.49 13.79
C GLY A 174 2.26 13.65 12.43
N GLU A 175 1.09 13.03 12.26
CA GLU A 175 0.31 12.98 11.03
C GLU A 175 -1.12 13.50 11.25
N GLY A 176 -2.12 12.91 10.60
CA GLY A 176 -3.52 13.29 10.70
C GLY A 176 -4.12 13.05 12.09
N MET A 177 -5.18 13.79 12.38
CA MET A 177 -5.93 13.71 13.62
C MET A 177 -7.42 13.86 13.38
N THR A 178 -8.22 13.38 14.32
CA THR A 178 -9.65 13.68 14.35
C THR A 178 -10.21 13.74 15.77
N ILE A 179 -11.39 14.33 15.97
CA ILE A 179 -12.03 14.48 17.28
C ILE A 179 -13.28 13.61 17.37
N VAL A 180 -13.36 12.73 18.37
CA VAL A 180 -14.56 11.92 18.65
C VAL A 180 -14.76 11.85 20.16
N ASP A 181 -15.98 12.07 20.64
CA ASP A 181 -16.37 11.93 22.06
C ASP A 181 -15.40 12.59 23.06
N ASP A 182 -15.10 13.87 22.85
CA ASP A 182 -14.16 14.67 23.65
C ASP A 182 -12.72 14.11 23.70
N LYS A 183 -12.34 13.36 22.67
CA LYS A 183 -10.99 12.83 22.49
C LYS A 183 -10.41 13.21 21.14
N ILE A 184 -9.11 13.45 21.13
CA ILE A 184 -8.30 13.66 19.94
C ILE A 184 -7.55 12.38 19.62
N PHE A 185 -7.83 11.79 18.47
CA PHE A 185 -7.04 10.71 17.91
C PHE A 185 -5.97 11.31 17.02
N PHE A 186 -4.70 10.96 17.24
CA PHE A 186 -3.56 11.56 16.53
C PHE A 186 -2.60 10.47 16.04
N LEU A 187 -2.41 10.40 14.73
CA LEU A 187 -1.56 9.41 14.08
C LEU A 187 -0.08 9.81 14.05
N THR A 188 0.77 8.81 13.89
CA THR A 188 2.16 9.00 13.48
C THR A 188 2.44 8.35 12.12
N TRP A 189 3.49 8.84 11.46
CA TRP A 189 3.90 8.36 10.14
C TRP A 189 4.42 6.91 10.19
N LYS A 190 5.68 6.73 10.62
CA LYS A 190 6.40 5.44 10.53
C LYS A 190 6.51 4.69 11.86
N ALA A 191 6.01 5.28 12.94
CA ALA A 191 6.11 4.64 14.26
C ALA A 191 5.06 3.57 14.50
N ASN A 192 4.15 3.33 13.54
CA ASN A 192 3.09 2.32 13.61
C ASN A 192 2.22 2.45 14.87
N LYS A 193 1.96 3.69 15.28
CA LYS A 193 1.30 4.04 16.54
C LYS A 193 0.43 5.29 16.39
N GLY A 194 -0.74 5.28 17.00
CA GLY A 194 -1.53 6.48 17.26
C GLY A 194 -1.67 6.76 18.76
N PHE A 195 -2.11 7.97 19.06
CA PHE A 195 -2.33 8.48 20.41
C PHE A 195 -3.77 8.93 20.58
N VAL A 196 -4.27 8.84 21.80
CA VAL A 196 -5.56 9.39 22.22
C VAL A 196 -5.28 10.43 23.29
N TYR A 197 -5.66 11.68 23.02
CA TYR A 197 -5.53 12.78 23.96
C TYR A 197 -6.91 13.23 24.42
N ASN A 198 -7.01 13.67 25.67
CA ASN A 198 -8.17 14.40 26.14
C ASN A 198 -8.30 15.72 25.36
N LEU A 199 -9.48 16.01 24.83
CA LEU A 199 -9.71 17.20 23.99
C LEU A 199 -9.53 18.52 24.76
N GLU A 200 -9.94 18.55 26.03
CA GLU A 200 -9.85 19.76 26.85
C GLU A 200 -8.43 19.95 27.36
N THR A 201 -7.83 18.92 27.96
CA THR A 201 -6.55 19.04 28.69
C THR A 201 -5.32 18.75 27.83
N PHE A 202 -5.46 18.12 26.67
CA PHE A 202 -4.35 17.57 25.87
C PHE A 202 -3.49 16.57 26.64
N GLU A 203 -4.03 15.96 27.71
CA GLU A 203 -3.35 14.87 28.41
C GLU A 203 -3.46 13.59 27.59
N LEU A 204 -2.36 12.83 27.52
CA LEU A 204 -2.33 11.55 26.85
C LEU A 204 -3.13 10.53 27.66
N GLU A 205 -4.21 10.00 27.09
CA GLU A 205 -5.07 8.99 27.71
C GLU A 205 -4.72 7.58 27.28
N ASN A 206 -4.34 7.38 26.01
CA ASN A 206 -4.05 6.05 25.46
C ASN A 206 -3.08 6.09 24.27
N GLU A 207 -2.47 4.94 23.96
CA GLU A 207 -1.71 4.69 22.73
C GLU A 207 -2.24 3.42 22.06
N PHE A 208 -2.26 3.38 20.73
CA PHE A 208 -2.72 2.20 19.98
C PHE A 208 -1.81 1.88 18.79
N PRO A 209 -1.54 0.58 18.50
CA PRO A 209 -0.74 0.19 17.35
C PRO A 209 -1.56 0.15 16.06
N TYR A 210 -0.89 0.25 14.91
CA TYR A 210 -1.49 -0.13 13.62
C TYR A 210 -1.31 -1.65 13.43
N SER A 211 -2.38 -2.38 13.15
CA SER A 211 -2.35 -3.85 13.10
C SER A 211 -2.27 -4.41 11.68
N ARG A 212 -2.79 -3.69 10.67
CA ARG A 212 -2.90 -4.13 9.28
C ARG A 212 -2.20 -3.19 8.30
N SER A 213 -2.19 -1.90 8.59
CA SER A 213 -1.48 -0.86 7.82
C SER A 213 -0.05 -0.63 8.33
N LYS A 214 0.78 0.05 7.53
CA LYS A 214 2.20 0.31 7.86
C LYS A 214 2.49 1.75 8.27
N GLU A 215 1.61 2.67 7.90
CA GLU A 215 1.76 4.10 8.16
C GLU A 215 0.39 4.68 8.55
N GLY A 216 0.39 5.88 9.13
CA GLY A 216 -0.80 6.68 9.36
C GLY A 216 -0.60 8.04 8.71
N TRP A 217 -1.54 8.46 7.88
CA TRP A 217 -1.50 9.74 7.16
C TRP A 217 -2.71 10.56 7.59
N GLY A 218 -3.78 10.62 6.78
CA GLY A 218 -5.02 11.31 7.16
C GLY A 218 -5.85 10.49 8.15
N LEU A 219 -6.58 11.19 9.02
CA LEU A 219 -7.59 10.62 9.90
C LEU A 219 -8.83 11.50 9.88
N THR A 220 -10.00 10.88 9.80
CA THR A 220 -11.30 11.50 10.03
C THR A 220 -12.22 10.46 10.67
N HIS A 221 -13.50 10.73 10.81
CA HIS A 221 -14.46 9.77 11.33
C HIS A 221 -15.82 9.89 10.64
N SER A 222 -16.61 8.83 10.77
CA SER A 222 -18.05 8.84 10.59
C SER A 222 -18.73 8.77 11.95
N ASP A 223 -20.05 8.59 11.99
CA ASP A 223 -20.79 8.40 13.24
C ASP A 223 -20.41 7.11 13.98
N THR A 224 -19.76 6.16 13.31
CA THR A 224 -19.51 4.81 13.87
C THR A 224 -18.06 4.36 13.81
N GLU A 225 -17.21 5.00 13.00
CA GLU A 225 -15.87 4.51 12.68
C GLU A 225 -14.88 5.65 12.51
N LEU A 226 -13.64 5.41 12.94
CA LEU A 226 -12.49 6.22 12.51
C LEU A 226 -12.09 5.76 11.10
N ILE A 227 -11.68 6.71 10.25
CA ILE A 227 -11.37 6.48 8.85
C ILE A 227 -9.95 7.00 8.59
N LYS A 228 -9.03 6.09 8.31
CA LYS A 228 -7.59 6.37 8.20
C LYS A 228 -7.06 6.09 6.80
N SER A 229 -6.19 6.98 6.30
CA SER A 229 -5.37 6.73 5.11
C SER A 229 -3.91 6.47 5.50
N ASP A 230 -3.14 5.87 4.58
CA ASP A 230 -1.74 5.50 4.80
C ASP A 230 -0.83 5.80 3.59
N GLY A 231 -1.27 6.71 2.70
CA GLY A 231 -0.57 7.04 1.45
C GLY A 231 -0.73 6.01 0.33
N THR A 232 -1.38 4.86 0.60
CA THR A 232 -1.78 3.91 -0.44
C THR A 232 -3.18 4.21 -0.99
N SER A 233 -3.68 3.37 -1.91
CA SER A 233 -5.06 3.44 -2.39
C SER A 233 -6.07 2.79 -1.45
N LYS A 234 -5.66 2.38 -0.24
CA LYS A 234 -6.53 1.76 0.75
C LYS A 234 -6.99 2.78 1.78
N ILE A 235 -8.22 2.59 2.25
CA ILE A 235 -8.78 3.28 3.40
C ILE A 235 -9.04 2.24 4.47
N TRP A 236 -8.64 2.55 5.70
CA TRP A 236 -8.74 1.69 6.86
C TRP A 236 -9.83 2.21 7.77
N PHE A 237 -10.74 1.33 8.17
CA PHE A 237 -11.80 1.63 9.12
C PHE A 237 -11.39 1.06 10.47
N LEU A 238 -11.42 1.89 11.52
CA LEU A 238 -11.07 1.49 12.86
C LEU A 238 -12.27 1.66 13.77
N ASP A 239 -12.41 0.74 14.72
CA ASP A 239 -13.37 0.90 15.80
C ASP A 239 -12.89 2.03 16.76
N PRO A 240 -13.70 3.05 17.05
CA PRO A 240 -13.27 4.21 17.84
C PRO A 240 -13.01 3.86 19.32
N SER A 241 -13.57 2.76 19.83
CA SER A 241 -13.39 2.35 21.23
C SER A 241 -12.14 1.49 21.45
N THR A 242 -11.82 0.62 20.50
CA THR A 242 -10.67 -0.30 20.57
C THR A 242 -9.49 0.12 19.71
N GLN A 243 -9.70 1.05 18.76
CA GLN A 243 -8.74 1.53 17.76
C GLN A 243 -8.16 0.42 16.87
N GLN A 244 -8.84 -0.73 16.78
CA GLN A 244 -8.42 -1.82 15.91
C GLN A 244 -8.88 -1.59 14.47
N GLU A 245 -7.95 -1.77 13.51
CA GLU A 245 -8.25 -1.77 12.09
C GLU A 245 -9.05 -3.02 11.70
N LYS A 246 -10.20 -2.79 11.06
CA LYS A 246 -11.11 -3.81 10.54
C LYS A 246 -10.65 -4.33 9.18
#